data_AF-A0A392QLG6-F1
#
_entry.id   AF-A0A392QLG6-F1
#
_cell.length_a   1.000
_cell.length_b   1.000
_cell.length_c   1.000
_cell.angle_alpha   90.00
_cell.angle_beta   90.00
_cell.angle_gamma   90.00
#
_symmetry.space_group_name_H-M   'P 1'
#
loop_
_entity.id
_entity.type
_entity.pdbx_description
1 polymer ?
#
loop_
_entity_poly.entity_id
_entity_poly.type
_entity_poly.pdbx_seq_one_letter_code
_entity_poly.pdbx_strand_id
1 'polypeptide(L)'
;SIVLSERRSSHRSLSLRSISQVSSGGGDSGRHSFTASFGVPTTIVGFSETADGGTQAPPSKVSSPPEVPLYRLAYLNKPEVPALLIGTIAAVLQGVILPVFGLLLSKMISIFYEPADELRHDAKIWASVFVGLGVASLFIFPTRFYFFGIAGGKLIKRIRKMCFEKVIHMEVSWFDEAEHSSGAIGAR
;
A
#
# COMPACT_ATOMS: atom_id res chain seq x y z
N SER A 1 54.44 30.01 -34.46
CA SER A 1 53.85 31.21 -33.83
C SER A 1 52.61 30.74 -33.05
N ILE A 2 52.75 30.42 -31.76
CA ILE A 2 52.53 31.32 -30.59
C ILE A 2 51.02 31.34 -30.22
N VAL A 3 50.60 30.56 -29.20
CA VAL A 3 50.28 30.98 -27.78
C VAL A 3 48.81 31.47 -27.69
N LEU A 4 47.86 30.77 -27.05
CA LEU A 4 47.56 30.50 -25.61
C LEU A 4 46.35 31.33 -25.13
N SER A 5 45.54 30.69 -24.30
CA SER A 5 44.98 31.21 -23.03
C SER A 5 43.87 32.27 -23.04
N GLU A 6 42.69 31.89 -22.56
CA GLU A 6 42.05 32.33 -21.27
C GLU A 6 40.53 32.03 -21.31
N ARG A 7 40.00 31.21 -20.39
CA ARG A 7 39.26 31.63 -19.17
C ARG A 7 38.31 32.83 -19.39
N ARG A 8 37.00 32.65 -19.13
CA ARG A 8 36.28 33.28 -17.98
C ARG A 8 34.77 32.96 -17.95
N SER A 9 34.35 32.73 -16.71
CA SER A 9 33.00 32.70 -16.10
C SER A 9 32.03 33.83 -16.51
N SER A 10 30.71 33.51 -16.48
CA SER A 10 29.65 34.19 -15.70
C SER A 10 28.33 34.44 -16.44
N HIS A 11 27.25 33.96 -15.79
CA HIS A 11 25.88 34.52 -15.72
C HIS A 11 25.20 35.04 -16.99
N ARG A 12 24.04 34.45 -17.32
CA ARG A 12 22.92 35.24 -17.88
C ARG A 12 21.55 34.59 -17.63
N SER A 13 20.88 35.19 -16.65
CA SER A 13 19.43 35.25 -16.47
C SER A 13 18.72 35.61 -17.77
N LEU A 14 17.67 34.88 -18.13
CA LEU A 14 16.77 35.28 -19.21
C LEU A 14 15.48 35.84 -18.63
N SER A 15 15.43 37.16 -18.79
CA SER A 15 14.31 38.06 -18.61
C SER A 15 13.06 37.63 -19.37
N LEU A 16 11.94 37.79 -18.69
CA LEU A 16 10.56 37.71 -19.17
C LEU A 16 10.35 38.52 -20.45
N ARG A 17 9.70 37.90 -21.45
CA ARG A 17 9.05 38.58 -22.57
C ARG A 17 7.57 38.75 -22.25
N SER A 18 7.12 40.00 -22.28
CA SER A 18 5.72 40.42 -22.30
C SER A 18 5.36 40.93 -23.71
N ILE A 19 4.06 41.21 -23.91
CA ILE A 19 3.38 41.88 -25.03
C ILE A 19 2.87 40.87 -26.09
N SER A 20 1.59 40.79 -26.47
CA SER A 20 0.34 41.49 -26.12
C SER A 20 -0.82 40.75 -26.82
N GLN A 21 -2.07 40.85 -26.33
CA GLN A 21 -3.22 41.22 -27.16
C GLN A 21 -4.51 41.41 -26.35
N VAL A 22 -5.35 42.30 -26.87
CA VAL A 22 -6.47 43.00 -26.26
C VAL A 22 -7.80 42.28 -26.54
N SER A 23 -8.67 42.30 -25.51
CA SER A 23 -10.15 42.38 -25.47
C SER A 23 -11.01 41.49 -26.38
N SER A 24 -11.92 40.71 -25.77
CA SER A 24 -13.39 40.96 -25.70
C SER A 24 -14.19 39.65 -25.57
N GLY A 25 -15.32 39.70 -24.86
CA GLY A 25 -16.37 38.68 -24.91
C GLY A 25 -16.52 37.84 -23.65
N GLY A 26 -17.60 38.11 -22.91
CA GLY A 26 -17.95 37.39 -21.69
C GLY A 26 -18.38 35.93 -21.92
N GLY A 27 -18.54 35.20 -20.82
CA GLY A 27 -19.04 33.84 -20.85
C GLY A 27 -18.60 33.06 -19.61
N ASP A 28 -19.48 33.05 -18.62
CA ASP A 28 -19.54 32.11 -17.51
C ASP A 28 -19.15 30.67 -17.89
N SER A 29 -18.30 30.03 -17.10
CA SER A 29 -18.21 28.57 -16.96
C SER A 29 -17.15 28.18 -15.93
N GLY A 30 -17.62 27.65 -14.81
CA GLY A 30 -16.80 27.10 -13.74
C GLY A 30 -15.86 25.99 -14.25
N ARG A 31 -14.57 26.16 -13.97
CA ARG A 31 -13.56 25.11 -14.10
C ARG A 31 -13.07 24.72 -12.71
N HIS A 32 -13.46 23.52 -12.27
CA HIS A 32 -12.83 22.82 -11.16
C HIS A 32 -11.50 22.26 -11.66
N SER A 33 -10.40 22.89 -11.22
CA SER A 33 -9.05 22.39 -11.44
C SER A 33 -8.79 21.20 -10.51
N PHE A 34 -8.48 20.03 -11.07
CA PHE A 34 -7.97 18.89 -10.34
C PHE A 34 -6.57 19.22 -9.81
N THR A 35 -6.47 19.50 -8.50
CA THR A 35 -5.20 19.54 -7.79
C THR A 35 -5.08 18.27 -6.96
N ALA A 36 -4.36 17.27 -7.48
CA ALA A 36 -3.96 16.11 -6.71
C ALA A 36 -2.74 16.47 -5.85
N SER A 37 -2.96 16.74 -4.56
CA SER A 37 -1.88 16.89 -3.60
C SER A 37 -1.65 15.54 -2.91
N PHE A 38 -0.56 14.86 -3.28
CA PHE A 38 -0.01 13.77 -2.49
C PHE A 38 0.78 14.37 -1.33
N GLY A 39 0.29 14.19 -0.10
CA GLY A 39 0.95 14.62 1.13
C GLY A 39 0.68 13.65 2.28
N VAL A 40 1.75 13.06 2.80
CA VAL A 40 1.82 12.09 3.92
C VAL A 40 1.42 12.77 5.26
N PRO A 41 0.86 12.05 6.26
CA PRO A 41 0.23 12.66 7.44
C PRO A 41 1.23 12.83 8.60
N THR A 42 1.27 14.02 9.19
CA THR A 42 2.00 14.27 10.45
C THR A 42 1.14 15.14 11.38
N THR A 43 0.60 14.48 12.40
CA THR A 43 0.28 14.94 13.78
C THR A 43 -0.33 16.32 14.04
N ILE A 44 -1.52 16.26 14.68
CA ILE A 44 -1.98 17.02 15.86
C ILE A 44 -1.92 18.55 15.76
N VAL A 45 -3.07 19.21 15.55
CA VAL A 45 -3.64 20.26 16.43
C VAL A 45 -5.12 20.39 16.06
N GLY A 46 -6.01 20.26 17.04
CA GLY A 46 -7.41 20.59 16.88
C GLY A 46 -7.60 22.08 16.65
N PHE A 47 -8.29 22.45 15.58
CA PHE A 47 -8.92 23.74 15.43
C PHE A 47 -10.27 23.54 14.73
N SER A 48 -11.34 23.67 15.51
CA SER A 48 -12.68 23.87 14.99
C SER A 48 -12.71 25.22 14.29
N GLU A 49 -12.86 25.22 12.97
CA GLU A 49 -13.24 26.40 12.21
C GLU A 49 -14.60 26.12 11.55
N THR A 50 -15.65 26.58 12.21
CA THR A 50 -17.00 26.66 11.65
C THR A 50 -17.25 28.09 11.22
N ALA A 51 -17.24 28.33 9.90
CA ALA A 51 -17.88 29.47 9.28
C ALA A 51 -18.28 29.08 7.84
N ASP A 52 -19.55 28.78 7.64
CA ASP A 52 -20.50 29.71 7.01
C ASP A 52 -21.63 28.94 6.30
N GLY A 53 -22.84 29.44 6.48
CA GLY A 53 -24.08 28.81 6.04
C GLY A 53 -24.37 29.04 4.56
N GLY A 54 -24.91 28.01 3.90
CA GLY A 54 -25.43 28.13 2.54
C GLY A 54 -26.15 26.87 2.05
N THR A 55 -27.47 26.87 2.19
CA THR A 55 -28.49 26.13 1.42
C THR A 55 -28.40 24.58 1.40
N GLN A 56 -29.27 23.95 2.19
CA GLN A 56 -29.60 22.53 2.12
C GLN A 56 -30.26 22.18 0.77
N ALA A 57 -29.56 21.43 -0.08
CA ALA A 57 -30.17 20.44 -0.95
C ALA A 57 -30.21 19.10 -0.18
N PRO A 58 -31.25 18.26 -0.33
CA PRO A 58 -31.40 17.05 0.47
C PRO A 58 -30.17 16.13 0.29
N PRO A 59 -29.63 15.54 1.37
CA PRO A 59 -28.48 14.65 1.27
C PRO A 59 -28.88 13.42 0.46
N SER A 60 -28.22 13.22 -0.69
CA SER A 60 -28.18 11.94 -1.37
C SER A 60 -27.70 10.90 -0.36
N LYS A 61 -28.60 9.98 0.01
CA LYS A 61 -28.27 8.83 0.86
C LYS A 61 -27.18 8.04 0.16
N VAL A 62 -25.94 8.17 0.60
CA VAL A 62 -24.88 7.21 0.32
C VAL A 62 -25.30 5.92 1.04
N SER A 63 -25.98 5.03 0.31
CA SER A 63 -26.29 3.69 0.79
C SER A 63 -24.96 2.97 1.02
N SER A 64 -24.65 2.69 2.28
CA SER A 64 -23.56 1.80 2.63
C SER A 64 -23.80 0.44 1.95
N PRO A 65 -22.79 -0.14 1.27
CA PRO A 65 -22.95 -1.46 0.66
C PRO A 65 -23.28 -2.47 1.77
N PRO A 66 -24.15 -3.45 1.50
CA PRO A 66 -24.51 -4.47 2.48
C PRO A 66 -23.25 -5.19 2.94
N GLU A 67 -23.00 -5.19 4.26
CA GLU A 67 -21.83 -5.85 4.84
C GLU A 67 -21.92 -7.34 4.57
N VAL A 68 -21.21 -7.79 3.53
CA VAL A 68 -21.07 -9.22 3.27
C VAL A 68 -20.14 -9.79 4.32
N PRO A 69 -20.61 -10.76 5.12
CA PRO A 69 -19.82 -11.22 6.22
C PRO A 69 -18.65 -12.08 5.70
N LEU A 70 -17.45 -11.84 6.26
CA LEU A 70 -16.20 -12.47 5.81
C LEU A 70 -16.24 -14.00 5.90
N TYR A 71 -17.11 -14.58 6.73
CA TYR A 71 -17.31 -16.03 6.81
C TYR A 71 -17.78 -16.62 5.47
N ARG A 72 -18.50 -15.84 4.64
CA ARG A 72 -18.98 -16.30 3.33
C ARG A 72 -17.83 -16.44 2.34
N LEU A 73 -16.84 -15.54 2.40
CA LEU A 73 -15.58 -15.66 1.66
C LEU A 73 -14.74 -16.82 2.18
N ALA A 74 -14.64 -16.99 3.50
CA ALA A 74 -13.92 -18.11 4.10
C ALA A 74 -14.52 -19.47 3.70
N TYR A 75 -15.86 -19.56 3.61
CA TYR A 75 -16.56 -20.77 3.17
C TYR A 75 -16.28 -21.12 1.70
N LEU A 76 -16.09 -20.13 0.82
CA LEU A 76 -15.74 -20.34 -0.59
C LEU A 76 -14.28 -20.84 -0.79
N ASN A 77 -13.44 -20.67 0.23
CA ASN A 77 -12.02 -20.99 0.26
C ASN A 77 -11.72 -22.40 0.82
N LYS A 78 -12.75 -23.23 1.07
CA LYS A 78 -12.64 -24.59 1.62
C LYS A 78 -11.51 -25.46 1.03
N PRO A 79 -11.29 -25.52 -0.30
CA PRO A 79 -10.23 -26.35 -0.86
C PRO A 79 -8.81 -25.84 -0.59
N GLU A 80 -8.64 -24.54 -0.33
CA GLU A 80 -7.34 -23.89 -0.12
C GLU A 80 -7.01 -23.65 1.37
N VAL A 81 -7.96 -23.96 2.27
CA VAL A 81 -7.79 -23.95 3.73
C VAL A 81 -6.48 -24.57 4.22
N PRO A 82 -6.02 -25.75 3.75
CA PRO A 82 -4.76 -26.32 4.25
C PRO A 82 -3.53 -25.45 3.96
N ALA A 83 -3.47 -24.84 2.77
CA ALA A 83 -2.38 -23.93 2.40
C ALA A 83 -2.43 -22.63 3.23
N LEU A 84 -3.64 -22.13 3.51
CA LEU A 84 -3.85 -20.97 4.38
C LEU A 84 -3.53 -21.26 5.85
N LEU A 85 -3.78 -22.47 6.32
CA LEU A 85 -3.44 -22.91 7.68
C LEU A 85 -1.94 -22.91 7.88
N ILE A 86 -1.20 -23.52 6.94
CA ILE A 86 0.28 -23.54 6.93
C ILE A 86 0.82 -22.11 6.85
N GLY A 87 0.25 -21.28 5.98
CA GLY A 87 0.60 -19.87 5.87
C GLY A 87 0.37 -19.11 7.18
N THR A 88 -0.78 -19.33 7.84
CA THR A 88 -1.14 -18.67 9.10
C THR A 88 -0.18 -19.06 10.23
N ILE A 89 0.18 -20.34 10.35
CA ILE A 89 1.16 -20.80 11.34
C ILE A 89 2.51 -20.11 11.10
N ALA A 90 2.98 -20.09 9.84
CA ALA A 90 4.21 -19.38 9.48
C ALA A 90 4.10 -17.86 9.74
N ALA A 91 2.91 -17.27 9.60
CA ALA A 91 2.67 -15.87 9.88
C ALA A 91 2.74 -15.52 11.36
N VAL A 92 2.25 -16.40 12.23
CA VAL A 92 2.34 -16.25 13.69
C VAL A 92 3.80 -16.31 14.12
N LEU A 93 4.55 -17.33 13.67
CA LEU A 93 5.98 -17.45 13.96
C LEU A 93 6.75 -16.21 13.53
N GLN A 94 6.40 -15.69 12.36
CA GLN A 94 6.99 -14.47 11.85
C GLN A 94 6.58 -13.22 12.63
N GLY A 95 5.37 -13.14 13.17
CA GLY A 95 4.95 -12.03 14.04
C GLY A 95 5.76 -11.99 15.34
N VAL A 96 6.18 -13.15 15.84
CA VAL A 96 7.01 -13.30 17.04
C VAL A 96 8.49 -12.97 16.78
N ILE A 97 8.93 -12.83 15.53
CA ILE A 97 10.33 -12.49 15.22
C ILE A 97 10.75 -11.16 15.85
N LEU A 98 9.85 -10.17 15.89
CA LEU A 98 10.15 -8.81 16.34
C LEU A 98 10.46 -8.76 17.85
N PRO A 99 9.61 -9.32 18.75
CA PRO A 99 9.96 -9.40 20.16
C PRO A 99 11.17 -10.29 20.44
N VAL A 100 11.34 -11.41 19.71
CA VAL A 100 12.52 -12.28 19.84
C VAL A 100 13.80 -11.54 19.48
N PHE A 101 13.78 -10.75 18.41
CA PHE A 101 14.90 -9.92 17.99
C PHE A 101 15.25 -8.87 19.06
N GLY A 102 14.25 -8.23 19.68
CA GLY A 102 14.48 -7.31 20.79
C GLY A 102 15.13 -7.97 21.99
N LEU A 103 14.71 -9.19 22.36
CA LEU A 103 15.32 -9.97 23.44
C LEU A 103 16.76 -10.38 23.09
N LEU A 104 17.02 -10.81 21.86
CA LEU A 104 18.36 -11.13 21.36
C LEU A 104 19.29 -9.92 21.46
N LEU A 105 18.84 -8.76 21.03
CA LEU A 105 19.60 -7.52 21.10
C LEU A 105 19.89 -7.14 22.56
N SER A 106 18.89 -7.28 23.44
CA SER A 106 19.06 -7.06 24.89
C SER A 106 20.08 -8.01 25.51
N LYS A 107 20.13 -9.28 25.08
CA LYS A 107 21.13 -10.24 25.59
C LYS A 107 22.52 -9.93 25.05
N MET A 108 22.62 -9.52 23.79
CA MET A 108 23.87 -9.11 23.19
C MET A 108 24.49 -7.92 23.93
N ILE A 109 23.70 -6.90 24.27
CA ILE A 109 24.20 -5.74 25.03
C ILE A 109 24.60 -6.12 26.46
N SER A 110 23.91 -7.06 27.12
CA SER A 110 24.29 -7.52 28.46
C SER A 110 25.66 -8.21 28.48
N ILE A 111 25.98 -9.03 27.47
CA ILE A 111 27.25 -9.75 27.36
C ILE A 111 28.44 -8.79 27.28
N PHE A 112 28.26 -7.57 26.75
CA PHE A 112 29.32 -6.56 26.72
C PHE A 112 29.77 -6.08 28.11
N TYR A 113 28.98 -6.33 29.16
CA TYR A 113 29.29 -5.96 30.54
C TYR A 113 29.94 -7.09 31.36
N GLU A 114 30.07 -8.30 30.81
CA GLU A 114 30.69 -9.48 31.45
C GLU A 114 32.23 -9.41 31.35
N PRO A 115 33.00 -10.02 32.29
CA PRO A 115 34.47 -10.16 32.18
C PRO A 115 34.95 -10.73 30.83
N ALA A 116 36.13 -10.28 30.39
CA ALA A 116 36.65 -10.49 29.03
C ALA A 116 36.77 -11.96 28.59
N ASP A 117 36.94 -12.85 29.57
CA ASP A 117 37.17 -14.29 29.37
C ASP A 117 35.86 -14.99 28.97
N GLU A 118 34.77 -14.68 29.67
CA GLU A 118 33.42 -15.24 29.44
C GLU A 118 32.74 -14.53 28.25
N LEU A 119 32.97 -13.22 28.09
CA LEU A 119 32.43 -12.41 27.00
C LEU A 119 32.75 -12.97 25.61
N ARG A 120 34.00 -13.41 25.37
CA ARG A 120 34.41 -13.93 24.05
C ARG A 120 33.77 -15.26 23.70
N HIS A 121 33.48 -16.09 24.69
CA HIS A 121 32.84 -17.38 24.48
C HIS A 121 31.35 -17.19 24.19
N ASP A 122 30.67 -16.40 25.03
CA ASP A 122 29.24 -16.18 24.91
C ASP A 122 28.89 -15.37 23.66
N ALA A 123 29.66 -14.32 23.34
CA ALA A 123 29.45 -13.55 22.12
C ALA A 123 29.51 -14.43 20.86
N LYS A 124 30.41 -15.43 20.81
CA LYS A 124 30.51 -16.36 19.67
C LYS A 124 29.28 -17.26 19.56
N ILE A 125 28.79 -17.77 20.69
CA ILE A 125 27.58 -18.62 20.73
C ILE A 125 26.37 -17.81 20.27
N TRP A 126 26.16 -16.62 20.83
CA TRP A 126 25.02 -15.77 20.48
C TRP A 126 25.11 -15.23 19.05
N ALA A 127 26.30 -14.90 18.55
CA ALA A 127 26.51 -14.56 17.14
C ALA A 127 26.15 -15.74 16.22
N SER A 128 26.52 -16.97 16.60
CA SER A 128 26.15 -18.17 15.84
C SER A 128 24.62 -18.37 15.79
N VAL A 129 23.92 -18.16 16.92
CA VAL A 129 22.45 -18.19 16.98
C VAL A 129 21.83 -17.14 16.06
N PHE A 130 22.38 -15.92 16.03
CA PHE A 130 21.90 -14.84 15.16
C PHE A 130 22.04 -15.17 13.67
N VAL A 131 23.16 -15.79 13.28
CA VAL A 131 23.38 -16.29 11.92
C VAL A 131 22.37 -17.39 11.58
N GLY A 132 22.18 -18.36 12.48
CA GLY A 132 21.20 -19.44 12.28
C GLY A 132 19.77 -18.93 12.11
N LEU A 133 19.37 -17.93 12.92
CA LEU A 133 18.06 -17.28 12.82
C LEU A 133 17.91 -16.52 11.49
N GLY A 134 18.96 -15.86 11.01
CA GLY A 134 18.98 -15.18 9.72
C GLY A 134 18.80 -16.16 8.55
N VAL A 135 19.53 -17.27 8.55
CA VAL A 135 19.40 -18.33 7.53
C VAL A 135 17.99 -18.94 7.58
N ALA A 136 17.46 -19.26 8.75
CA ALA A 136 16.11 -19.78 8.88
C ALA A 136 15.07 -18.79 8.34
N SER A 137 15.20 -17.51 8.68
CA SER A 137 14.31 -16.44 8.22
C SER A 137 14.33 -16.28 6.69
N LEU A 138 15.51 -16.43 6.08
CA LEU A 138 15.69 -16.39 4.62
C LEU A 138 14.81 -17.42 3.90
N PHE A 139 14.60 -18.61 4.49
CA PHE A 139 13.74 -19.63 3.90
C PHE A 139 12.28 -19.49 4.32
N ILE A 140 12.02 -19.19 5.60
CA ILE A 140 10.66 -19.17 6.17
C ILE A 140 9.82 -18.04 5.57
N PHE A 141 10.39 -16.84 5.39
CA PHE A 141 9.66 -15.69 4.86
C PHE A 141 9.15 -15.94 3.43
N PRO A 142 10.01 -16.22 2.44
CA PRO A 142 9.54 -16.44 1.07
C PRO A 142 8.61 -17.65 0.99
N THR A 143 8.83 -18.68 1.81
CA THR A 143 7.91 -19.83 1.89
C THR A 143 6.52 -19.40 2.35
N ARG A 144 6.40 -18.62 3.45
CA ARG A 144 5.14 -18.02 3.91
C ARG A 144 4.47 -17.21 2.79
N PHE A 145 5.21 -16.29 2.18
CA PHE A 145 4.68 -15.41 1.13
C PHE A 145 4.24 -16.21 -0.11
N TYR A 146 4.97 -17.25 -0.47
CA TYR A 146 4.64 -18.14 -1.58
C TYR A 146 3.34 -18.89 -1.34
N PHE A 147 3.18 -19.53 -0.17
CA PHE A 147 1.95 -20.25 0.15
C PHE A 147 0.73 -19.34 0.20
N PHE A 148 0.85 -18.14 0.80
CA PHE A 148 -0.24 -17.16 0.79
C PHE A 148 -0.52 -16.62 -0.62
N GLY A 149 0.51 -16.38 -1.43
CA GLY A 149 0.35 -15.91 -2.80
C GLY A 149 -0.39 -16.92 -3.67
N ILE A 150 -0.01 -18.20 -3.59
CA ILE A 150 -0.67 -19.28 -4.35
C ILE A 150 -2.10 -19.50 -3.85
N ALA A 151 -2.34 -19.51 -2.53
CA ALA A 151 -3.67 -19.64 -1.97
C ALA A 151 -4.58 -18.46 -2.36
N GLY A 152 -4.07 -17.23 -2.27
CA GLY A 152 -4.77 -16.02 -2.69
C GLY A 152 -5.08 -16.03 -4.18
N GLY A 153 -4.11 -16.40 -5.02
CA GLY A 153 -4.31 -16.51 -6.47
C GLY A 153 -5.39 -17.53 -6.86
N LYS A 154 -5.40 -18.71 -6.21
CA LYS A 154 -6.44 -19.73 -6.42
C LYS A 154 -7.83 -19.24 -5.99
N LEU A 155 -7.93 -18.60 -4.84
CA LEU A 155 -9.17 -18.00 -4.35
C LEU A 155 -9.72 -16.97 -5.35
N ILE A 156 -8.89 -16.02 -5.76
CA ILE A 156 -9.29 -14.93 -6.67
C ILE A 156 -9.72 -15.50 -8.02
N LYS A 157 -8.99 -16.49 -8.54
CA LYS A 157 -9.35 -17.19 -9.79
C LYS A 157 -10.73 -17.85 -9.68
N ARG A 158 -11.03 -18.49 -8.56
CA ARG A 158 -12.33 -19.14 -8.33
C ARG A 158 -13.45 -18.11 -8.25
N ILE A 159 -13.26 -17.03 -7.49
CA ILE A 159 -14.22 -15.93 -7.36
C ILE A 159 -14.52 -15.33 -8.73
N ARG A 160 -13.48 -14.96 -9.49
CA ARG A 160 -13.64 -14.40 -10.84
C ARG A 160 -14.40 -15.35 -11.77
N LYS A 161 -14.10 -16.64 -11.72
CA LYS A 161 -14.83 -17.66 -12.49
C LYS A 161 -16.32 -17.66 -12.15
N MET A 162 -16.67 -17.73 -10.85
CA MET A 162 -18.07 -17.76 -10.41
C MET A 162 -18.81 -16.46 -10.74
N CYS A 163 -18.15 -15.30 -10.58
CA CYS A 163 -18.73 -14.01 -10.94
C CYS A 163 -19.01 -13.94 -12.45
N PHE A 164 -18.03 -14.30 -13.28
CA PHE A 164 -18.20 -14.30 -14.74
C PHE A 164 -19.32 -15.25 -15.19
N GLU A 165 -19.33 -16.47 -14.65
CA GLU A 165 -20.38 -17.45 -14.93
C GLU A 165 -21.77 -16.92 -14.56
N LYS A 166 -21.92 -16.17 -13.47
CA LYS A 166 -23.19 -15.54 -13.13
C LYS A 166 -23.56 -14.40 -14.07
N VAL A 167 -22.61 -13.54 -14.43
CA VAL A 167 -22.84 -12.38 -15.30
C VAL A 167 -23.34 -12.84 -16.68
N ILE A 168 -22.75 -13.88 -17.27
CA ILE A 168 -23.17 -14.34 -18.61
C ILE A 168 -24.58 -14.96 -18.66
N HIS A 169 -25.14 -15.36 -17.51
CA HIS A 169 -26.50 -15.91 -17.41
C HIS A 169 -27.54 -14.86 -17.01
N MET A 170 -27.17 -13.57 -16.96
CA MET A 170 -28.12 -12.49 -16.68
C MET A 170 -28.90 -12.10 -17.93
N GLU A 171 -30.16 -11.72 -17.74
CA GLU A 171 -31.04 -11.22 -18.80
C GLU A 171 -30.46 -9.98 -19.48
N VAL A 172 -30.69 -9.83 -20.79
CA VAL A 172 -30.16 -8.70 -21.57
C VAL A 172 -30.64 -7.35 -21.02
N SER A 173 -31.88 -7.29 -20.52
CA SER A 173 -32.46 -6.08 -19.91
C SER A 173 -31.72 -5.62 -18.66
N TRP A 174 -30.94 -6.47 -17.99
CA TRP A 174 -30.12 -6.06 -16.86
C TRP A 174 -28.91 -5.23 -17.29
N PHE A 175 -28.39 -5.46 -18.49
CA PHE A 175 -27.25 -4.73 -19.05
C PHE A 175 -27.63 -3.37 -19.67
N ASP A 176 -28.93 -3.14 -19.91
CA ASP A 176 -29.45 -1.87 -20.44
C ASP A 176 -29.46 -0.75 -19.40
N GLU A 177 -29.38 -1.09 -18.11
CA GLU A 177 -29.27 -0.11 -17.03
C GLU A 177 -27.89 0.56 -17.06
N ALA A 178 -27.85 1.90 -16.94
CA ALA A 178 -26.60 2.66 -17.04
C ALA A 178 -25.55 2.26 -15.99
N GLU A 179 -26.00 1.75 -14.84
CA GLU A 179 -25.15 1.25 -13.75
C GLU A 179 -24.51 -0.13 -14.02
N HIS A 180 -25.03 -0.89 -14.99
CA HIS A 180 -24.67 -2.27 -15.31
C HIS A 180 -24.08 -2.44 -16.71
N SER A 181 -23.75 -1.33 -17.37
CA SER A 181 -23.03 -1.30 -18.64
C SER A 181 -21.78 -2.19 -18.61
N SER A 182 -21.42 -2.75 -19.76
CA SER A 182 -20.28 -3.68 -19.94
C SER A 182 -18.94 -3.11 -19.42
N GLY A 183 -18.71 -1.81 -19.56
CA GLY A 183 -17.53 -1.13 -19.01
C GLY A 183 -17.55 -1.04 -17.48
N ALA A 184 -18.74 -0.85 -16.89
CA ALA A 184 -18.91 -0.73 -15.45
C ALA A 184 -18.77 -2.07 -14.73
N ILE A 185 -19.16 -3.19 -15.33
CA ILE A 185 -18.99 -4.54 -14.76
C ILE A 185 -17.57 -5.09 -14.92
N GLY A 186 -16.87 -4.76 -16.02
CA GLY A 186 -15.50 -5.22 -16.26
C GLY A 186 -14.45 -4.57 -15.35
N ALA A 187 -14.76 -3.39 -14.81
CA ALA A 187 -13.92 -2.66 -13.88
C ALA A 187 -14.03 -3.14 -12.41
N ARG A 188 -15.02 -3.98 -12.08
CA ARG A 188 -15.33 -4.48 -10.74
C ARG A 188 -14.69 -5.85 -10.50
#